data_AF-W0GS61-F1
#
_entry.id   AF-W0GS61-F1
#
_cell.length_a   1.000
_cell.length_b   1.000
_cell.length_c   1.000
_cell.angle_alpha   90.00
_cell.angle_beta   90.00
_cell.angle_gamma   90.00
#
_symmetry.space_group_name_H-M   'P 1'
#
loop_
_entity.id
_entity.type
_entity.pdbx_description
1 polymer ?
#
loop_
_entity_poly.entity_id
_entity_poly.type
_entity_poly.pdbx_seq_one_letter_code
_entity_poly.pdbx_strand_id
1 'polypeptide(L)'
;MQQTHPLYAIDRDQIDAVLGHEGEPGPQQLTTIAALFSRYADFPGAEDIRDDLQKCLTLWGLSRDELNLKTREIWESGWRPGQDPVAEGVGSGADVEDADA
;
A
#
# COMPACT_ATOMS: atom_id res chain seq x y z
N MET A 1 -19.10 16.12 9.39
CA MET A 1 -19.05 16.72 8.03
C MET A 1 -18.40 15.68 7.13
N GLN A 2 -18.99 15.39 5.98
CA GLN A 2 -18.44 14.43 5.02
C GLN A 2 -17.38 15.15 4.19
N GLN A 3 -16.12 14.71 4.26
CA GLN A 3 -15.03 15.28 3.47
C GLN A 3 -14.62 14.29 2.38
N THR A 4 -14.01 14.83 1.32
CA THR A 4 -13.39 14.03 0.26
C THR A 4 -11.88 14.18 0.40
N HIS A 5 -11.17 13.07 0.57
CA HIS A 5 -9.71 13.09 0.64
C HIS A 5 -9.13 13.55 -0.72
N PRO A 6 -8.09 14.41 -0.77
CA PRO A 6 -7.54 14.89 -2.04
C PRO A 6 -7.03 13.78 -2.98
N LEU A 7 -6.63 12.63 -2.42
CA LEU A 7 -6.17 11.47 -3.18
C LEU A 7 -7.30 10.46 -3.49
N TYR A 8 -8.56 10.77 -3.16
CA TYR A 8 -9.67 9.84 -3.25
C TYR A 8 -9.76 9.14 -4.62
N ALA A 9 -9.65 9.88 -5.72
CA ALA A 9 -9.76 9.29 -7.07
C ALA A 9 -8.66 8.25 -7.34
N ILE A 10 -7.41 8.59 -7.00
CA ILE A 10 -6.27 7.69 -7.20
C ILE A 10 -6.38 6.45 -6.29
N ASP A 11 -6.82 6.65 -5.05
CA ASP A 11 -6.96 5.57 -4.07
C ASP A 11 -8.11 4.63 -4.45
N ARG A 12 -9.19 5.19 -5.00
CA ARG A 12 -10.32 4.44 -5.55
C ARG A 12 -9.87 3.54 -6.69
N ASP A 13 -9.13 4.08 -7.66
CA ASP A 13 -8.60 3.32 -8.78
C ASP A 13 -7.69 2.17 -8.32
N GLN A 14 -6.87 2.40 -7.28
CA GLN A 14 -6.02 1.36 -6.70
C GLN A 14 -6.84 0.25 -6.03
N ILE A 15 -7.89 0.59 -5.28
CA ILE A 15 -8.76 -0.38 -4.63
C ILE A 15 -9.55 -1.17 -5.67
N ASP A 16 -10.11 -0.51 -6.68
CA ASP A 16 -10.88 -1.16 -7.73
C ASP A 16 -9.98 -2.12 -8.54
N ALA A 17 -8.72 -1.74 -8.82
CA ALA A 17 -7.74 -2.64 -9.44
C ALA A 17 -7.41 -3.86 -8.55
N VAL A 18 -7.34 -3.68 -7.24
CA VAL A 18 -7.11 -4.78 -6.28
C VAL A 18 -8.33 -5.71 -6.21
N LEU A 19 -9.54 -5.18 -6.15
CA LEU A 19 -10.79 -5.96 -6.12
C LEU A 19 -11.03 -6.71 -7.43
N GLY A 20 -10.53 -6.21 -8.56
CA GLY A 20 -10.57 -6.88 -9.85
C GLY A 20 -9.48 -7.92 -10.08
N HIS A 21 -8.51 -8.05 -9.17
CA HIS A 21 -7.44 -9.06 -9.28
C HIS A 21 -7.93 -10.45 -8.88
N GLU A 22 -7.56 -11.45 -9.66
CA GLU A 22 -7.86 -12.85 -9.38
C GLU A 22 -6.64 -13.57 -8.76
N GLY A 23 -6.88 -14.34 -7.71
CA GLY A 23 -5.86 -15.14 -7.02
C GLY A 23 -5.27 -14.45 -5.79
N GLU A 24 -4.18 -15.03 -5.29
CA GLU A 24 -3.51 -14.56 -4.07
C GLU A 24 -2.91 -13.15 -4.26
N PRO A 25 -2.98 -12.28 -3.24
CA PRO A 25 -2.43 -10.94 -3.32
C PRO A 25 -0.91 -10.95 -3.24
N GLY A 26 -0.26 -10.26 -4.18
CA GLY A 26 1.19 -10.06 -4.20
C GLY A 26 1.66 -8.91 -3.28
N PRO A 27 2.99 -8.72 -3.15
CA PRO A 27 3.57 -7.68 -2.30
C PRO A 27 3.05 -6.26 -2.57
N GLN A 28 2.87 -5.92 -3.85
CA GLN A 28 2.34 -4.61 -4.24
C GLN A 28 0.92 -4.37 -3.73
N GLN A 29 0.04 -5.36 -3.81
CA GLN A 29 -1.36 -5.23 -3.38
C GLN A 29 -1.46 -5.18 -1.86
N LEU A 30 -0.74 -6.07 -1.16
CA LEU A 30 -0.71 -6.09 0.31
C LEU A 30 -0.21 -4.76 0.87
N THR A 31 0.91 -4.25 0.35
CA THR A 31 1.50 -2.98 0.82
C THR A 31 0.62 -1.78 0.48
N THR A 32 0.01 -1.74 -0.72
CA THR A 32 -0.94 -0.69 -1.10
C THR A 32 -2.14 -0.66 -0.17
N ILE A 33 -2.85 -1.79 0.02
CA ILE A 33 -4.04 -1.84 0.89
C ILE A 33 -3.67 -1.50 2.35
N ALA A 34 -2.50 -1.94 2.82
CA ALA A 34 -2.05 -1.60 4.17
C ALA A 34 -1.83 -0.10 4.37
N ALA A 35 -1.27 0.58 3.37
CA ALA A 35 -1.06 2.03 3.39
C ALA A 35 -2.39 2.80 3.32
N LEU A 36 -3.36 2.33 2.52
CA LEU A 36 -4.68 2.95 2.41
C LEU A 36 -5.47 2.84 3.72
N PHE A 37 -5.44 1.70 4.40
CA PHE A 37 -6.03 1.59 5.74
C PHE A 37 -5.46 2.62 6.72
N SER A 38 -4.14 2.83 6.72
CA SER A 38 -3.52 3.83 7.60
C SER A 38 -3.93 5.26 7.23
N ARG A 39 -4.07 5.56 5.93
CA ARG A 39 -4.48 6.88 5.44
C ARG A 39 -5.93 7.23 5.82
N TYR A 40 -6.83 6.26 5.72
CA TYR A 40 -8.27 6.48 5.91
C TYR A 40 -8.77 6.13 7.32
N ALA A 41 -7.92 5.65 8.24
CA ALA A 41 -8.32 5.19 9.58
C ALA A 41 -9.19 6.20 10.33
N ASP A 42 -8.71 7.45 10.43
CA ASP A 42 -9.37 8.53 11.17
C ASP A 42 -9.88 9.67 10.25
N PHE A 43 -9.88 9.45 8.93
CA PHE A 43 -10.31 10.48 7.99
C PHE A 43 -11.85 10.63 7.99
N PRO A 44 -12.39 11.85 8.19
CA PRO A 44 -13.83 12.06 8.25
C PRO A 44 -14.48 12.05 6.86
N GLY A 45 -15.38 11.09 6.62
CA GLY A 45 -15.99 10.86 5.30
C GLY A 45 -15.05 10.07 4.41
N ALA A 46 -15.44 8.83 4.07
CA ALA A 46 -14.76 7.85 3.21
C ALA A 46 -15.24 6.44 3.61
N GLU A 47 -16.50 6.32 4.02
CA GLU A 47 -17.12 5.06 4.42
C GLU A 47 -17.02 4.02 3.30
N ASP A 48 -17.24 4.45 2.07
CA ASP A 48 -17.12 3.64 0.85
C ASP A 48 -15.70 3.07 0.66
N ILE A 49 -14.66 3.89 0.83
CA ILE A 49 -13.26 3.45 0.75
C ILE A 49 -12.98 2.44 1.86
N ARG A 50 -13.39 2.71 3.10
CA ARG A 50 -13.17 1.80 4.24
C ARG A 50 -13.90 0.47 4.05
N ASP A 51 -15.12 0.49 3.53
CA ASP A 51 -15.89 -0.70 3.21
C ASP A 51 -15.19 -1.54 2.13
N ASP A 52 -14.66 -0.90 1.08
CA ASP A 52 -13.95 -1.61 0.01
C ASP A 52 -12.57 -2.14 0.46
N LEU A 53 -11.86 -1.42 1.34
CA LEU A 53 -10.66 -1.94 2.00
C LEU A 53 -10.97 -3.18 2.86
N GLN A 54 -12.11 -3.17 3.56
CA GLN A 54 -12.56 -4.31 4.34
C GLN A 54 -12.93 -5.50 3.43
N LYS A 55 -13.54 -5.24 2.27
CA LYS A 55 -13.82 -6.29 1.27
C LYS A 55 -12.53 -6.94 0.76
N CYS A 56 -11.46 -6.17 0.50
CA CYS A 56 -10.16 -6.73 0.11
C CYS A 56 -9.67 -7.76 1.15
N LEU A 57 -9.71 -7.40 2.43
CA LEU A 57 -9.33 -8.31 3.52
C LEU A 57 -10.20 -9.57 3.56
N THR A 58 -11.52 -9.42 3.42
CA THR A 58 -12.45 -10.55 3.41
C THR A 58 -12.19 -11.49 2.23
N LEU A 59 -11.92 -10.97 1.03
CA LEU A 59 -11.60 -11.79 -0.14
C LEU A 59 -10.30 -12.58 0.03
N TRP A 60 -9.32 -12.01 0.74
CA TRP A 60 -8.04 -12.67 1.02
C TRP A 60 -8.06 -13.55 2.27
N GLY A 61 -9.16 -13.57 3.03
CA GLY A 61 -9.23 -14.27 4.31
C GLY A 61 -8.25 -13.74 5.36
N LEU A 62 -7.93 -12.44 5.31
CA LEU A 62 -6.96 -11.81 6.21
C LEU A 62 -7.64 -10.88 7.22
N SER A 63 -7.10 -10.82 8.43
CA SER A 63 -7.35 -9.75 9.38
C SER A 63 -6.44 -8.54 9.12
N ARG A 64 -6.77 -7.40 9.75
CA ARG A 64 -5.92 -6.20 9.69
C ARG A 64 -4.53 -6.45 10.27
N ASP A 65 -4.43 -7.25 11.32
CA ASP A 65 -3.15 -7.57 11.97
C ASP A 65 -2.28 -8.49 11.11
N GLU A 66 -2.87 -9.51 10.47
CA GLU A 66 -2.15 -10.37 9.52
C GLU A 66 -1.67 -9.60 8.30
N LEU A 67 -2.49 -8.70 7.76
CA LEU A 67 -2.07 -7.80 6.68
C LEU A 67 -0.85 -6.96 7.11
N ASN A 68 -0.88 -6.40 8.31
CA ASN A 68 0.23 -5.60 8.85
C ASN A 68 1.49 -6.44 9.05
N LEU A 69 1.36 -7.67 9.56
CA LEU A 69 2.48 -8.59 9.75
C LEU A 69 3.13 -8.93 8.40
N LYS A 70 2.33 -9.41 7.42
CA LYS A 70 2.81 -9.70 6.06
C LYS A 70 3.48 -8.50 5.40
N THR A 71 2.89 -7.32 5.57
CA THR A 71 3.46 -6.08 5.03
C THR A 71 4.83 -5.79 5.64
N ARG A 72 5.01 -5.97 6.95
CA ARG A 72 6.33 -5.81 7.61
C ARG A 72 7.36 -6.79 7.06
N GLU A 73 7.00 -8.07 6.94
CA GLU A 73 7.87 -9.10 6.36
C GLU A 73 8.31 -8.74 4.93
N ILE A 74 7.39 -8.20 4.11
CA ILE A 74 7.69 -7.71 2.76
C ILE A 74 8.72 -6.58 2.81
N TRP A 75 8.56 -5.58 3.68
CA TRP A 75 9.52 -4.47 3.79
C TRP A 75 10.89 -4.94 4.31
N GLU A 76 10.90 -5.87 5.27
CA GLU A 76 12.10 -6.47 5.86
C GLU A 76 12.87 -7.33 4.85
N SER A 77 12.20 -7.93 3.87
CA SER A 77 12.83 -8.68 2.77
C SER A 77 13.67 -7.81 1.82
N GLY A 78 13.56 -6.48 1.93
CA GLY A 78 14.19 -5.53 1.01
C GLY A 78 13.33 -5.15 -0.19
N TRP A 79 12.16 -5.76 -0.37
CA TRP A 79 11.22 -5.38 -1.42
C TRP A 79 10.77 -3.91 -1.29
N ARG A 80 10.63 -3.21 -2.42
CA ARG A 80 10.12 -1.84 -2.48
C ARG A 80 9.10 -1.70 -3.62
N PRO A 81 8.05 -0.88 -3.45
CA PRO A 81 7.12 -0.58 -4.52
C PRO A 81 7.84 -0.03 -5.76
N GLY A 82 7.46 -0.49 -6.95
CA GLY A 82 8.04 -0.04 -8.21
C GLY A 82 9.46 -0.52 -8.49
N GLN A 83 10.07 -1.34 -7.63
CA GLN A 83 11.24 -2.12 -8.02
C GLN A 83 10.78 -3.40 -8.71
N ASP A 84 10.84 -3.41 -10.04
CA ASP A 84 10.77 -4.67 -10.79
C ASP A 84 11.93 -5.58 -10.37
N PRO A 85 11.76 -6.93 -10.29
CA PRO A 85 12.85 -7.86 -9.95
C PRO A 85 13.99 -7.92 -10.98
N VAL A 86 14.06 -7.01 -11.95
CA VAL A 86 15.05 -6.96 -13.02
C VAL A 86 15.91 -5.70 -12.90
N ALA A 87 16.68 -5.60 -11.81
CA ALA A 87 17.94 -4.87 -11.78
C ALA A 87 18.70 -5.22 -10.48
N GLU A 88 19.37 -6.37 -10.46
CA GLU A 88 20.63 -6.45 -9.71
C GLU A 88 21.57 -5.38 -10.30
N GLY A 89 21.61 -4.18 -9.71
CA GLY A 89 22.55 -3.15 -10.16
C GLY A 89 22.13 -1.69 -10.06
N VAL A 90 21.35 -1.28 -9.06
CA VAL A 90 21.32 0.15 -8.70
C VAL A 90 21.87 0.33 -7.29
N GLY A 91 23.14 0.72 -7.26
CA GLY A 91 23.87 1.08 -6.05
C GLY A 91 23.16 2.19 -5.30
N SER A 92 23.23 2.09 -3.98
CA SER A 92 22.76 3.07 -3.02
C SER A 92 23.40 4.44 -3.31
N GLY A 93 22.69 5.32 -4.01
CA GLY A 93 23.08 6.72 -4.18
C GLY A 93 22.75 7.51 -2.91
N ALA A 94 23.43 7.17 -1.82
CA ALA A 94 23.40 7.91 -0.57
C ALA A 94 24.82 8.38 -0.24
N ASP A 95 25.39 9.17 -1.15
CA ASP A 95 26.54 10.01 -0.83
C ASP A 95 26.07 11.46 -0.94
N VAL A 96 25.70 12.05 0.20
CA VAL A 96 25.66 13.50 0.35
C VAL A 96 27.00 13.88 0.96
N GLU A 97 28.00 14.10 0.11
CA GLU A 97 29.19 14.84 0.53
C GLU A 97 28.78 16.31 0.64
N ASP A 98 28.56 16.76 1.88
CA ASP A 98 28.50 18.18 2.20
C ASP A 98 29.92 18.73 2.01
N ALA A 99 30.15 19.39 0.88
CA ALA A 99 31.37 20.14 0.62
C ALA A 99 31.13 21.59 1.07
N ASP A 100 31.64 21.91 2.26
CA ASP A 100 31.78 23.27 2.77
C ASP A 100 32.41 24.20 1.72
N ALA A 101 31.80 25.37 1.50
CA ALA A 101 32.43 26.54 0.89
C ALA A 101 31.81 27.84 1.42
#